data_AF-A0A1C9W334-F1
#
_entry.id   AF-A0A1C9W334-F1
#
_cell.length_a   1.000
_cell.length_b   1.000
_cell.length_c   1.000
_cell.angle_alpha   90.00
_cell.angle_beta   90.00
_cell.angle_gamma   90.00
#
_symmetry.space_group_name_H-M   'P 1'
#
loop_
_entity.id
_entity.type
_entity.pdbx_description
1 polymer ?
#
loop_
_entity_poly.entity_id
_entity_poly.type
_entity_poly.pdbx_seq_one_letter_code
_entity_poly.pdbx_strand_id
1 'polypeptide(L)'
;MTRRVRRASRGMSSEDKRGIIIFGMGVTILIALAIFILQVVQSPEKDYDRVSLCNEHLPRAAHHLMIIDVSDALSAHQAHFLKTHISGLLEDARVNDRFSIFVLDEKYSGLSEPVVDLCKPPSADDADVLTSNRTFIERLYSQRFSAPLETAVAAVVAGSEQKESPIFEALSDVAALRRIDQRAGDVRLTIVSDMIQNSRAGSVFDAGPKAIENLPLVNLRGVRTRVFWLDREKYKRFQTEALASSWEDYLASISRFEQIERVRN
;
A
#
# COMPACT_ATOMS: atom_id res chain seq x y z
N MET A 1 79.57 45.40 -11.97
CA MET A 1 78.56 46.04 -11.11
C MET A 1 77.31 45.16 -11.05
N THR A 2 77.15 44.34 -10.03
CA THR A 2 76.01 43.43 -9.86
C THR A 2 75.05 43.98 -8.79
N ARG A 3 73.87 44.44 -9.23
CA ARG A 3 72.84 45.05 -8.38
C ARG A 3 72.04 43.92 -7.72
N ARG A 4 72.32 43.62 -6.45
CA ARG A 4 71.55 42.66 -5.63
C ARG A 4 70.17 43.25 -5.33
N VAL A 5 69.13 42.72 -5.97
CA VAL A 5 67.74 43.03 -5.63
C VAL A 5 67.40 42.30 -4.33
N ARG A 6 67.31 43.03 -3.20
CA ARG A 6 66.78 42.49 -1.95
C ARG A 6 65.26 42.37 -2.07
N ARG A 7 64.76 41.14 -2.23
CA ARG A 7 63.34 40.81 -2.16
C ARG A 7 62.93 40.92 -0.68
N ALA A 8 62.23 41.99 -0.31
CA ALA A 8 61.66 42.12 1.03
C ALA A 8 60.52 41.10 1.18
N SER A 9 60.74 40.01 1.91
CA SER A 9 59.65 39.15 2.34
C SER A 9 58.86 39.90 3.40
N ARG A 10 57.71 40.48 3.02
CA ARG A 10 56.72 40.99 3.97
C ARG A 10 56.22 39.80 4.80
N GLY A 11 56.77 39.64 6.00
CA GLY A 11 56.24 38.70 6.99
C GLY A 11 54.87 39.20 7.46
N MET A 12 53.86 38.35 7.40
CA MET A 12 52.51 38.68 7.87
C MET A 12 52.52 39.10 9.33
N SER A 13 51.85 40.22 9.62
CA SER A 13 51.63 40.72 10.99
C SER A 13 50.84 39.68 11.80
N SER A 14 50.99 39.68 13.13
CA SER A 14 50.18 38.82 14.01
C SER A 14 48.67 39.08 13.87
N GLU A 15 48.30 40.29 13.47
CA GLU A 15 46.91 40.67 13.18
C GLU A 15 46.40 40.09 11.86
N ASP A 16 47.24 40.07 10.81
CA ASP A 16 46.91 39.42 9.52
C ASP A 16 46.68 37.92 9.70
N LYS A 17 47.48 37.27 10.56
CA LYS A 17 47.31 35.86 10.91
C LYS A 17 45.99 35.60 11.62
N ARG A 18 45.58 36.47 12.55
CA ARG A 18 44.26 36.37 13.22
C ARG A 18 43.11 36.56 12.24
N GLY A 19 43.21 37.54 11.33
CA GLY A 19 42.21 37.77 10.30
C GLY A 19 42.01 36.57 9.38
N ILE A 20 43.11 35.93 8.94
CA ILE A 20 43.07 34.72 8.10
C ILE A 20 42.49 33.53 8.86
N ILE A 21 42.79 33.37 10.15
CA ILE A 21 42.20 32.30 10.97
C ILE A 21 40.69 32.50 11.12
N ILE A 22 40.22 33.71 11.41
CA ILE A 22 38.79 34.02 11.56
C ILE A 22 38.06 33.81 10.23
N PHE A 23 38.63 34.30 9.13
CA PHE A 23 38.06 34.11 7.80
C PHE A 23 38.02 32.63 7.39
N GLY A 24 39.11 31.89 7.61
CA GLY A 24 39.17 30.46 7.34
C GLY A 24 38.15 29.67 8.16
N MET A 25 37.96 30.01 9.43
CA MET A 25 36.94 29.40 10.29
C MET A 25 35.52 29.71 9.81
N GLY A 26 35.25 30.96 9.39
CA GLY A 26 33.97 31.35 8.81
C GLY A 26 33.64 30.59 7.51
N VAL A 27 34.62 30.48 6.60
CA VAL A 27 34.48 29.69 5.38
C VAL A 27 34.24 28.21 5.69
N THR A 28 34.95 27.66 6.67
CA THR A 28 34.77 26.25 7.08
C THR A 28 33.37 26.00 7.62
N ILE A 29 32.82 26.92 8.43
CA ILE A 29 31.43 26.83 8.94
C ILE A 29 30.42 26.90 7.79
N LEU A 30 30.61 27.81 6.83
CA LEU A 30 29.72 27.93 5.68
C LEU A 30 29.74 26.67 4.79
N ILE A 31 30.92 26.08 4.57
CA ILE A 31 31.05 24.82 3.83
C ILE A 31 30.36 23.68 4.60
N ALA A 32 30.58 23.58 5.92
CA ALA A 32 29.92 22.57 6.74
C ALA A 32 28.39 22.72 6.70
N LEU A 33 27.87 23.95 6.74
CA LEU A 33 26.45 24.23 6.61
C LEU A 33 25.91 23.87 5.22
N ALA A 34 26.65 24.17 4.16
CA ALA A 34 26.28 23.81 2.80
C ALA A 34 26.23 22.28 2.60
N ILE A 35 27.23 21.55 3.13
CA ILE A 35 27.24 20.08 3.12
C ILE A 35 26.05 19.53 3.90
N PHE A 36 25.77 20.08 5.09
CA PHE A 36 24.63 19.67 5.91
C PHE A 36 23.30 19.90 5.18
N ILE A 37 23.11 21.06 4.55
CA ILE A 37 21.90 21.36 3.76
C ILE A 37 21.78 20.39 2.58
N LEU A 38 22.87 20.12 1.86
CA LEU A 38 22.86 19.16 0.75
C LEU A 38 22.48 17.76 1.21
N GLN A 39 23.05 17.29 2.33
CA GLN A 39 22.70 16.00 2.93
C GLN A 39 21.23 15.92 3.32
N VAL A 40 20.67 17.00 3.91
CA VAL A 40 19.26 17.06 4.34
C VAL A 40 18.29 17.17 3.16
N VAL A 41 18.67 17.84 2.08
CA VAL A 41 17.81 17.98 0.89
C VAL A 41 17.81 16.71 0.05
N GLN A 42 18.94 16.01 -0.01
CA GLN A 42 19.10 14.75 -0.74
C GLN A 42 18.79 13.51 0.10
N SER A 43 18.25 13.68 1.31
CA SER A 43 17.86 12.56 2.18
C SER A 43 16.84 11.66 1.45
N PRO A 44 17.10 10.34 1.35
CA PRO A 44 16.17 9.40 0.74
C PRO A 44 14.77 9.45 1.35
N GLU A 45 14.66 9.79 2.64
CA GLU A 45 13.40 9.98 3.36
C GLU A 45 12.48 11.07 2.80
N LYS A 46 12.95 11.92 1.89
CA LYS A 46 12.12 12.97 1.25
C LYS A 46 11.65 12.60 -0.15
N ASP A 47 12.10 11.48 -0.69
CA ASP A 47 11.82 11.07 -2.08
C ASP A 47 10.54 10.23 -2.19
N TYR A 48 9.43 10.81 -1.76
CA TYR A 48 8.10 10.22 -1.90
C TYR A 48 7.48 10.64 -3.23
N ASP A 49 6.93 9.66 -3.98
CA ASP A 49 6.09 9.95 -5.12
C ASP A 49 4.83 10.72 -4.68
N ARG A 50 4.41 11.69 -5.50
CA ARG A 50 3.34 12.63 -5.10
C ARG A 50 1.93 12.04 -5.22
N VAL A 51 1.78 10.96 -5.98
CA VAL A 51 0.50 10.31 -6.25
C VAL A 51 0.33 9.09 -5.35
N SER A 52 1.26 8.14 -5.46
CA SER A 52 1.24 6.89 -4.70
C SER A 52 1.73 7.05 -3.26
N LEU A 53 2.40 8.15 -2.92
CA LEU A 53 3.04 8.33 -1.60
C LEU A 53 4.04 7.23 -1.27
N CYS A 54 4.54 6.51 -2.27
CA CYS A 54 5.53 5.47 -2.11
C CYS A 54 6.93 6.06 -2.22
N ASN A 55 7.84 5.57 -1.38
CA ASN A 55 9.25 5.90 -1.42
C ASN A 55 10.05 4.66 -1.79
N GLU A 56 10.66 4.68 -2.97
CA GLU A 56 11.39 3.55 -3.52
C GLU A 56 12.75 3.33 -2.84
N HIS A 57 13.25 4.30 -2.07
CA HIS A 57 14.49 4.17 -1.31
C HIS A 57 14.29 3.60 0.10
N LEU A 58 13.06 3.58 0.60
CA LEU A 58 12.72 3.02 1.91
C LEU A 58 12.32 1.54 1.80
N PRO A 59 12.55 0.74 2.86
CA PRO A 59 12.03 -0.62 2.91
C PRO A 59 10.50 -0.59 2.90
N ARG A 60 9.90 -1.63 2.31
CA ARG A 60 8.46 -1.87 2.31
C ARG A 60 8.23 -3.18 3.06
N ALA A 61 7.67 -3.10 4.27
CA ALA A 61 7.54 -4.30 5.08
C ALA A 61 6.40 -5.19 4.56
N ALA A 62 5.28 -4.57 4.18
CA ALA A 62 4.11 -5.26 3.69
C ALA A 62 3.47 -4.57 2.47
N HIS A 63 2.79 -5.39 1.68
CA HIS A 63 1.81 -4.97 0.70
C HIS A 63 0.47 -5.62 1.01
N HIS A 64 -0.52 -4.79 1.32
CA HIS A 64 -1.90 -5.16 1.60
C HIS A 64 -2.75 -4.99 0.34
N LEU A 65 -3.07 -6.11 -0.32
CA LEU A 65 -4.04 -6.15 -1.41
C LEU A 65 -5.41 -6.51 -0.86
N MET A 66 -6.44 -5.79 -1.27
CA MET A 66 -7.83 -6.11 -0.95
C MET A 66 -8.66 -6.15 -2.22
N ILE A 67 -9.37 -7.25 -2.43
CA ILE A 67 -10.37 -7.37 -3.50
C ILE A 67 -11.73 -7.35 -2.84
N ILE A 68 -12.57 -6.39 -3.22
CA ILE A 68 -13.93 -6.28 -2.71
C ILE A 68 -14.90 -6.55 -3.85
N ASP A 69 -15.61 -7.67 -3.73
CA ASP A 69 -16.68 -8.04 -4.63
C ASP A 69 -18.01 -7.46 -4.12
N VAL A 70 -18.51 -6.47 -4.85
CA VAL A 70 -19.77 -5.78 -4.56
C VAL A 70 -20.83 -6.09 -5.61
N SER A 71 -20.87 -7.34 -6.06
CA SER A 71 -22.03 -7.88 -6.80
C SER A 71 -23.36 -7.59 -6.10
N ASP A 72 -23.33 -7.39 -4.78
CA ASP A 72 -24.43 -6.93 -3.95
C ASP A 72 -24.04 -5.85 -2.95
N ALA A 73 -24.96 -4.93 -2.68
CA ALA A 73 -24.82 -3.93 -1.62
C ALA A 73 -24.56 -4.60 -0.25
N LEU A 74 -23.55 -4.13 0.49
CA LEU A 74 -23.25 -4.63 1.83
C LEU A 74 -24.35 -4.24 2.82
N SER A 75 -24.61 -5.10 3.83
CA SER A 75 -25.41 -4.66 4.98
C SER A 75 -24.66 -3.63 5.82
N ALA A 76 -25.38 -2.87 6.63
CA ALA A 76 -24.77 -1.88 7.53
C ALA A 76 -23.73 -2.51 8.48
N HIS A 77 -23.99 -3.75 8.94
CA HIS A 77 -23.05 -4.49 9.78
C HIS A 77 -21.78 -4.91 9.01
N GLN A 78 -21.93 -5.48 7.81
CA GLN A 78 -20.80 -5.85 6.95
C GLN A 78 -19.94 -4.63 6.58
N ALA A 79 -20.58 -3.51 6.24
CA ALA A 79 -19.90 -2.26 5.94
C ALA A 79 -19.13 -1.73 7.16
N HIS A 80 -19.73 -1.77 8.35
CA HIS A 80 -19.06 -1.38 9.59
C HIS A 80 -17.88 -2.29 9.92
N PHE A 81 -18.04 -3.61 9.80
CA PHE A 81 -16.97 -4.59 9.97
C PHE A 81 -15.78 -4.29 9.05
N LEU A 82 -16.06 -4.10 7.75
CA LEU A 82 -15.02 -3.82 6.76
C LEU A 82 -14.31 -2.50 7.06
N LYS A 83 -15.05 -1.45 7.42
CA LYS A 83 -14.46 -0.16 7.82
C LYS A 83 -13.52 -0.33 9.01
N THR A 84 -13.98 -0.98 10.08
CA THR A 84 -13.18 -1.22 11.29
C THR A 84 -11.95 -2.06 10.99
N HIS A 85 -12.06 -3.09 10.15
CA HIS A 85 -10.92 -3.91 9.74
C HIS A 85 -9.87 -3.10 8.98
N ILE A 86 -10.30 -2.29 8.00
CA ILE A 86 -9.39 -1.44 7.22
C ILE A 86 -8.73 -0.40 8.14
N SER A 87 -9.48 0.24 9.04
CA SER A 87 -8.92 1.18 10.00
C SER A 87 -7.83 0.52 10.87
N GLY A 88 -8.08 -0.68 11.40
CA GLY A 88 -7.07 -1.42 12.16
C GLY A 88 -5.82 -1.76 11.34
N LEU A 89 -5.98 -2.15 10.06
CA LEU A 89 -4.84 -2.38 9.16
C LEU A 89 -3.99 -1.12 8.94
N LEU A 90 -4.62 0.06 8.85
CA LEU A 90 -3.90 1.32 8.66
C LEU A 90 -3.15 1.76 9.92
N GLU A 91 -3.76 1.55 11.09
CA GLU A 91 -3.14 1.83 12.38
C GLU A 91 -1.87 0.96 12.55
N ASP A 92 -1.97 -0.34 12.29
CA ASP A 92 -0.87 -1.30 12.46
C ASP A 92 0.23 -1.23 11.39
N ALA A 93 -0.05 -0.61 10.24
CA ALA A 93 0.91 -0.54 9.14
C ALA A 93 2.15 0.28 9.46
N ARG A 94 3.28 -0.10 8.87
CA ARG A 94 4.53 0.64 8.98
C ARG A 94 4.59 1.73 7.92
N VAL A 95 5.45 2.72 8.17
CA VAL A 95 5.80 3.71 7.15
C VAL A 95 6.26 2.99 5.87
N ASN A 96 5.76 3.46 4.74
CA ASN A 96 6.00 2.95 3.39
C ASN A 96 5.38 1.57 3.06
N ASP A 97 4.58 0.98 3.96
CA ASP A 97 3.74 -0.17 3.61
C ASP A 97 2.69 0.24 2.57
N ARG A 98 2.46 -0.62 1.58
CA ARG A 98 1.58 -0.34 0.45
C ARG A 98 0.19 -0.93 0.65
N PHE A 99 -0.81 -0.21 0.18
CA PHE A 99 -2.22 -0.60 0.17
C PHE A 99 -2.77 -0.49 -1.24
N SER A 100 -3.24 -1.60 -1.79
CA SER A 100 -3.94 -1.64 -3.06
C SER A 100 -5.33 -2.23 -2.89
N ILE A 101 -6.38 -1.43 -3.06
CA ILE A 101 -7.77 -1.86 -2.95
C ILE A 101 -8.41 -1.87 -4.32
N PHE A 102 -9.03 -2.99 -4.66
CA PHE A 102 -9.72 -3.22 -5.90
C PHE A 102 -11.19 -3.51 -5.62
N VAL A 103 -12.04 -3.07 -6.55
CA VAL A 103 -13.46 -3.36 -6.54
C VAL A 103 -13.80 -4.12 -7.80
N LEU A 104 -14.50 -5.23 -7.65
CA LEU A 104 -15.03 -5.96 -8.79
C LEU A 104 -16.24 -5.23 -9.34
N ASP A 105 -16.21 -5.00 -10.65
CA ASP A 105 -17.25 -4.32 -11.40
C ASP A 105 -17.45 -5.11 -12.71
N GLU A 106 -18.69 -5.50 -13.01
CA GLU A 106 -19.10 -6.27 -14.19
C GLU A 106 -18.63 -5.67 -15.52
N LYS A 107 -18.32 -4.37 -15.55
CA LYS A 107 -17.72 -3.71 -16.72
C LYS A 107 -16.33 -4.26 -17.04
N TYR A 108 -15.60 -4.74 -16.04
CA TYR A 108 -14.27 -5.30 -16.16
C TYR A 108 -14.36 -6.81 -15.94
N SER A 109 -14.04 -7.61 -16.96
CA SER A 109 -13.97 -9.07 -16.83
C SER A 109 -12.72 -9.52 -16.05
N GLY A 110 -12.55 -8.98 -14.83
CA GLY A 110 -11.34 -9.07 -14.01
C GLY A 110 -11.19 -7.88 -13.04
N LEU A 111 -9.95 -7.54 -12.69
CA LEU A 111 -9.66 -6.37 -11.85
C LEU A 111 -9.78 -5.06 -12.66
N SER A 112 -10.44 -4.09 -12.05
CA SER A 112 -10.38 -2.68 -12.45
C SER A 112 -9.04 -2.03 -12.06
N GLU A 113 -8.84 -0.77 -12.43
CA GLU A 113 -7.81 0.05 -11.79
C GLU A 113 -8.12 0.16 -10.28
N PRO A 114 -7.11 0.10 -9.40
CA PRO A 114 -7.33 0.13 -7.96
C PRO A 114 -8.00 1.45 -7.57
N VAL A 115 -9.01 1.36 -6.69
CA VAL A 115 -9.65 2.54 -6.10
C VAL A 115 -8.74 3.23 -5.09
N VAL A 116 -7.78 2.49 -4.53
CA VAL A 116 -6.68 2.99 -3.71
C VAL A 116 -5.41 2.26 -4.10
N ASP A 117 -4.35 2.99 -4.37
CA ASP A 117 -3.00 2.44 -4.52
C ASP A 117 -2.00 3.43 -3.90
N LEU A 118 -1.77 3.29 -2.60
CA LEU A 118 -1.02 4.25 -1.80
C LEU A 118 -0.08 3.55 -0.82
N CYS A 119 1.08 4.15 -0.55
CA CYS A 119 1.90 3.78 0.60
C CYS A 119 1.61 4.66 1.82
N LYS A 120 1.73 4.10 3.02
CA LYS A 120 1.55 4.82 4.28
C LYS A 120 2.66 5.87 4.44
N PRO A 121 2.35 7.18 4.44
CA PRO A 121 3.36 8.18 4.72
C PRO A 121 3.70 8.19 6.22
N PRO A 122 4.81 8.83 6.62
CA PRO A 122 5.10 9.06 8.04
C PRO A 122 3.94 9.80 8.72
N SER A 123 3.60 9.37 9.93
CA SER A 123 2.66 10.08 10.81
C SER A 123 3.38 11.02 11.78
N ALA A 124 2.64 11.80 12.57
CA ALA A 124 3.24 12.64 13.60
C ALA A 124 4.00 11.83 14.68
N ASP A 125 3.63 10.57 14.89
CA ASP A 125 4.27 9.65 15.84
C ASP A 125 5.61 9.12 15.30
N ASP A 126 5.75 9.05 13.98
CA ASP A 126 6.99 8.67 13.28
C ASP A 126 7.96 9.86 13.10
N ALA A 127 7.53 11.07 13.44
CA ALA A 127 8.26 12.30 13.18
C ALA A 127 9.19 12.69 14.35
N ASP A 128 10.48 12.81 14.05
CA ASP A 128 11.50 13.30 14.99
C ASP A 128 11.13 14.68 15.55
N VAL A 129 11.20 14.80 16.88
CA VAL A 129 10.79 15.98 17.68
C VAL A 129 11.52 17.25 17.26
N LEU A 130 12.73 17.12 16.73
CA LEU A 130 13.64 18.24 16.47
C LEU A 130 13.49 18.87 15.07
N THR A 131 12.85 18.19 14.11
CA THR A 131 12.92 18.59 12.69
C THR A 131 11.57 18.68 11.96
N SER A 132 10.47 18.24 12.58
CA SER A 132 9.21 18.02 11.86
C SER A 132 8.04 18.77 12.48
N ASN A 133 7.33 19.56 11.66
CA ASN A 133 6.04 20.15 12.05
C ASN A 133 4.99 19.02 12.13
N ARG A 134 4.86 18.40 13.31
CA ARG A 134 3.93 17.29 13.58
C ARG A 134 2.51 17.56 13.09
N THR A 135 2.01 18.78 13.31
CA THR A 135 0.67 19.19 12.85
C THR A 135 0.55 19.19 11.33
N PHE A 136 1.62 19.53 10.60
CA PHE A 136 1.63 19.48 9.13
C PHE A 136 1.67 18.03 8.63
N ILE A 137 2.51 17.19 9.23
CA ILE A 137 2.61 15.75 8.87
C ILE A 137 1.28 15.05 9.12
N GLU A 138 0.64 15.28 10.27
CA GLU A 138 -0.66 14.69 10.60
C GLU A 138 -1.76 15.14 9.64
N ARG A 139 -1.79 16.42 9.29
CA ARG A 139 -2.74 16.93 8.28
C ARG A 139 -2.49 16.30 6.91
N LEU A 140 -1.24 16.13 6.51
CA LEU A 140 -0.90 15.51 5.23
C LEU A 140 -1.31 14.04 5.22
N TYR A 141 -1.01 13.29 6.29
CA TYR A 141 -1.43 11.91 6.50
C TYR A 141 -2.96 11.79 6.37
N SER A 142 -3.69 12.59 7.14
CA SER A 142 -5.16 12.58 7.13
C SER A 142 -5.72 12.89 5.73
N GLN A 143 -5.23 13.94 5.08
CA GLN A 143 -5.80 14.42 3.81
C GLN A 143 -5.40 13.59 2.59
N ARG A 144 -4.19 13.02 2.58
CA ARG A 144 -3.63 12.33 1.40
C ARG A 144 -3.70 10.82 1.48
N PHE A 145 -3.88 10.27 2.69
CA PHE A 145 -3.88 8.83 2.89
C PHE A 145 -5.18 8.35 3.53
N SER A 146 -5.49 8.79 4.76
CA SER A 146 -6.64 8.27 5.51
C SER A 146 -7.99 8.63 4.87
N ALA A 147 -8.25 9.92 4.60
CA ALA A 147 -9.54 10.36 4.07
C ALA A 147 -9.83 9.85 2.63
N PRO A 148 -8.87 9.83 1.69
CA PRO A 148 -9.09 9.22 0.37
C PRO A 148 -9.44 7.74 0.47
N LEU A 149 -8.77 7.01 1.36
CA LEU A 149 -9.04 5.59 1.59
C LEU A 149 -10.42 5.36 2.22
N GLU A 150 -10.81 6.13 3.23
CA GLU A 150 -12.17 6.05 3.78
C GLU A 150 -13.24 6.37 2.73
N THR A 151 -12.99 7.38 1.88
CA THR A 151 -13.92 7.79 0.81
C THR A 151 -14.04 6.70 -0.25
N ALA A 152 -12.91 6.13 -0.68
CA ALA A 152 -12.89 5.03 -1.64
C ALA A 152 -13.67 3.84 -1.08
N VAL A 153 -13.40 3.43 0.16
CA VAL A 153 -14.12 2.36 0.85
C VAL A 153 -15.62 2.65 0.93
N ALA A 154 -16.02 3.87 1.30
CA ALA A 154 -17.43 4.26 1.37
C ALA A 154 -18.12 4.19 -0.02
N ALA A 155 -17.41 4.56 -1.09
CA ALA A 155 -17.92 4.44 -2.45
C ALA A 155 -18.09 2.98 -2.87
N VAL A 156 -17.19 2.08 -2.44
CA VAL A 156 -17.32 0.63 -2.66
C VAL A 156 -18.60 0.09 -2.01
N VAL A 157 -18.85 0.46 -0.75
CA VAL A 157 -20.05 0.00 0.00
C VAL A 157 -21.36 0.39 -0.68
N ALA A 158 -21.39 1.52 -1.39
CA ALA A 158 -22.58 2.05 -2.05
C ALA A 158 -22.87 1.41 -3.43
N GLY A 159 -22.10 0.39 -3.83
CA GLY A 159 -22.23 -0.28 -5.14
C GLY A 159 -23.63 -0.81 -5.44
N SER A 160 -24.00 -0.80 -6.71
CA SER A 160 -25.25 -1.35 -7.22
C SER A 160 -25.15 -2.85 -7.45
N GLU A 161 -26.29 -3.55 -7.41
CA GLU A 161 -26.39 -4.98 -7.71
C GLU A 161 -25.87 -5.27 -9.14
N GLN A 162 -24.97 -6.25 -9.26
CA GLN A 162 -24.33 -6.67 -10.50
C GLN A 162 -24.67 -8.14 -10.78
N LYS A 163 -24.69 -8.52 -12.06
CA LYS A 163 -25.04 -9.90 -12.43
C LYS A 163 -23.86 -10.85 -12.43
N GLU A 164 -22.65 -10.33 -12.62
CA GLU A 164 -21.42 -11.12 -12.68
C GLU A 164 -20.60 -10.92 -11.40
N SER A 165 -19.92 -11.99 -10.99
CA SER A 165 -18.96 -12.00 -9.87
C SER A 165 -17.69 -12.74 -10.36
N PRO A 166 -16.78 -12.02 -11.04
CA PRO A 166 -15.59 -12.59 -11.68
C PRO A 166 -14.42 -12.71 -10.68
N ILE A 167 -14.63 -13.44 -9.58
CA ILE A 167 -13.64 -13.57 -8.48
C ILE A 167 -12.36 -14.25 -8.99
N PHE A 168 -12.50 -15.34 -9.76
CA PHE A 168 -11.39 -16.06 -10.36
C PHE A 168 -10.54 -15.17 -11.26
N GLU A 169 -11.17 -14.39 -12.14
CA GLU A 169 -10.50 -13.48 -13.05
C GLU A 169 -9.73 -12.42 -12.26
N ALA A 170 -10.32 -11.92 -11.17
CA ALA A 170 -9.64 -10.99 -10.29
C ALA A 170 -8.36 -11.58 -9.67
N LEU A 171 -8.41 -12.84 -9.22
CA LEU A 171 -7.23 -13.55 -8.71
C LEU A 171 -6.17 -13.77 -9.80
N SER A 172 -6.62 -14.10 -11.01
CA SER A 172 -5.75 -14.23 -12.18
C SER A 172 -5.05 -12.92 -12.51
N ASP A 173 -5.76 -11.80 -12.44
CA ASP A 173 -5.21 -10.47 -12.70
C ASP A 173 -4.21 -10.01 -11.63
N VAL A 174 -4.45 -10.32 -10.35
CA VAL A 174 -3.43 -10.08 -9.30
C VAL A 174 -2.13 -10.79 -9.64
N ALA A 175 -2.22 -12.05 -10.06
CA ALA A 175 -1.06 -12.87 -10.41
C ALA A 175 -0.37 -12.37 -11.69
N ALA A 176 -1.14 -11.99 -12.71
CA ALA A 176 -0.61 -11.70 -14.05
C ALA A 176 -0.15 -10.25 -14.23
N LEU A 177 -0.87 -9.26 -13.68
CA LEU A 177 -0.69 -7.85 -14.02
C LEU A 177 0.36 -7.13 -13.16
N ARG A 178 1.31 -7.86 -12.57
CA ARG A 178 2.31 -7.32 -11.62
C ARG A 178 1.68 -6.43 -10.53
N ARG A 179 0.46 -6.77 -10.10
CA ARG A 179 -0.21 -6.07 -8.99
C ARG A 179 0.48 -6.36 -7.67
N ILE A 180 1.32 -7.38 -7.60
CA ILE A 180 2.14 -7.68 -6.44
C ILE A 180 3.41 -6.83 -6.47
N ASP A 181 3.52 -5.96 -5.49
CA ASP A 181 4.76 -5.25 -5.16
C ASP A 181 5.90 -6.19 -4.79
N GLN A 182 6.93 -6.26 -5.63
CA GLN A 182 8.08 -7.14 -5.43
C GLN A 182 9.06 -6.64 -4.36
N ARG A 183 8.94 -5.38 -3.92
CA ARG A 183 9.80 -4.80 -2.88
C ARG A 183 9.28 -5.09 -1.48
N ALA A 184 8.02 -5.48 -1.37
CA ALA A 184 7.40 -5.80 -0.11
C ALA A 184 7.98 -7.09 0.47
N GLY A 185 8.40 -7.05 1.73
CA GLY A 185 8.88 -8.25 2.44
C GLY A 185 7.78 -9.29 2.66
N ASP A 186 6.52 -8.86 2.66
CA ASP A 186 5.34 -9.70 2.83
C ASP A 186 4.17 -9.19 2.00
N VAL A 187 3.40 -10.09 1.39
CA VAL A 187 2.27 -9.75 0.53
C VAL A 187 1.04 -10.44 1.07
N ARG A 188 0.01 -9.66 1.40
CA ARG A 188 -1.24 -10.13 1.99
C ARG A 188 -2.40 -9.78 1.07
N LEU A 189 -3.17 -10.79 0.68
CA LEU A 189 -4.38 -10.64 -0.11
C LEU A 189 -5.61 -10.95 0.75
N THR A 190 -6.46 -9.96 0.94
CA THR A 190 -7.77 -10.11 1.58
C THR A 190 -8.86 -10.07 0.53
N ILE A 191 -9.65 -11.15 0.42
CA ILE A 191 -10.79 -11.23 -0.48
C ILE A 191 -12.05 -10.98 0.34
N VAL A 192 -12.88 -10.03 -0.07
CA VAL A 192 -14.15 -9.70 0.57
C VAL A 192 -15.25 -9.96 -0.44
N SER A 193 -15.96 -11.07 -0.31
CA SER A 193 -16.94 -11.52 -1.30
C SER A 193 -17.95 -12.47 -0.65
N ASP A 194 -19.11 -12.65 -1.28
CA ASP A 194 -20.03 -13.73 -0.94
C ASP A 194 -19.54 -15.12 -1.42
N MET A 195 -18.41 -15.14 -2.13
CA MET A 195 -17.71 -16.30 -2.68
C MET A 195 -18.54 -17.08 -3.70
N ILE A 196 -19.46 -16.42 -4.40
CA ILE A 196 -20.28 -17.02 -5.46
C ILE A 196 -19.71 -16.63 -6.81
N GLN A 197 -18.75 -17.41 -7.31
CA GLN A 197 -18.22 -17.22 -8.66
C GLN A 197 -19.37 -17.27 -9.67
N ASN A 198 -19.46 -16.22 -10.49
CA ASN A 198 -20.36 -16.18 -11.62
C ASN A 198 -19.75 -15.40 -12.78
N SER A 199 -19.11 -16.12 -13.70
CA SER A 199 -18.49 -15.56 -14.90
C SER A 199 -18.39 -16.61 -16.00
N ARG A 200 -17.69 -16.27 -17.09
CA ARG A 200 -17.38 -17.22 -18.17
C ARG A 200 -16.42 -18.33 -17.75
N ALA A 201 -15.57 -18.12 -16.74
CA ALA A 201 -14.66 -19.13 -16.24
C ALA A 201 -15.38 -20.23 -15.45
N GLY A 202 -16.52 -19.90 -14.84
CA GLY A 202 -17.35 -20.84 -14.09
C GLY A 202 -18.51 -20.13 -13.41
N SER A 203 -19.57 -20.88 -13.13
CA SER A 203 -20.72 -20.37 -12.38
C SER A 203 -21.17 -21.36 -11.31
N VAL A 204 -21.18 -20.90 -10.06
CA VAL A 204 -21.73 -21.64 -8.91
C VAL A 204 -23.23 -21.86 -9.08
N PHE A 205 -23.93 -20.97 -9.80
CA PHE A 205 -25.36 -21.14 -10.08
C PHE A 205 -25.65 -22.36 -10.96
N ASP A 206 -24.72 -22.72 -11.84
CA ASP A 206 -24.88 -23.83 -12.78
C ASP A 206 -24.32 -25.15 -12.24
N ALA A 207 -23.10 -25.11 -11.67
CA ALA A 207 -22.35 -26.31 -11.28
C ALA A 207 -22.11 -26.45 -9.77
N GLY A 208 -22.56 -25.49 -8.96
CA GLY A 208 -22.32 -25.49 -7.51
C GLY A 208 -20.82 -25.46 -7.18
N PRO A 209 -20.37 -26.19 -6.14
CA PRO A 209 -18.97 -26.25 -5.74
C PRO A 209 -18.00 -26.70 -6.85
N LYS A 210 -18.46 -27.55 -7.78
CA LYS A 210 -17.66 -28.01 -8.92
C LYS A 210 -17.25 -26.88 -9.87
N ALA A 211 -17.93 -25.73 -9.83
CA ALA A 211 -17.51 -24.56 -10.58
C ALA A 211 -16.10 -24.11 -10.16
N ILE A 212 -15.77 -24.26 -8.88
CA ILE A 212 -14.49 -23.84 -8.29
C ILE A 212 -13.41 -24.89 -8.55
N GLU A 213 -13.75 -26.16 -8.40
CA GLU A 213 -12.82 -27.29 -8.64
C GLU A 213 -12.25 -27.32 -10.06
N ASN A 214 -13.01 -26.79 -11.03
CA ASN A 214 -12.60 -26.75 -12.44
C ASN A 214 -11.90 -25.45 -12.85
N LEU A 215 -11.68 -24.52 -11.90
CA LEU A 215 -10.98 -23.28 -12.21
C LEU A 215 -9.51 -23.56 -12.57
N PRO A 216 -8.96 -22.88 -13.59
CA PRO A 216 -7.54 -22.95 -13.89
C PRO A 216 -6.69 -22.53 -12.70
N LEU A 217 -5.52 -23.12 -12.50
CA LEU A 217 -4.62 -22.68 -11.44
C LEU A 217 -3.95 -21.35 -11.79
N VAL A 218 -3.94 -20.43 -10.84
CA VAL A 218 -3.16 -19.17 -10.89
C VAL A 218 -1.97 -19.25 -9.94
N ASN A 219 -0.92 -18.47 -10.18
CA ASN A 219 0.26 -18.48 -9.32
C ASN A 219 0.25 -17.30 -8.34
N LEU A 220 -0.25 -17.55 -7.12
CA LEU A 220 -0.17 -16.62 -5.99
C LEU A 220 0.79 -17.15 -4.90
N ARG A 221 1.77 -17.98 -5.30
CA ARG A 221 2.74 -18.56 -4.35
C ARG A 221 3.53 -17.45 -3.69
N GLY A 222 3.57 -17.47 -2.36
CA GLY A 222 4.20 -16.42 -1.56
C GLY A 222 3.25 -15.29 -1.14
N VAL A 223 2.04 -15.21 -1.69
CA VAL A 223 0.98 -14.34 -1.17
C VAL A 223 0.27 -15.05 -0.03
N ARG A 224 0.08 -14.36 1.09
CA ARG A 224 -0.77 -14.83 2.19
C ARG A 224 -2.19 -14.42 1.93
N THR A 225 -3.10 -15.37 1.82
CA THR A 225 -4.46 -15.09 1.37
C THR A 225 -5.47 -15.43 2.47
N ARG A 226 -6.43 -14.53 2.69
CA ARG A 226 -7.57 -14.77 3.58
C ARG A 226 -8.85 -14.28 2.95
N VAL A 227 -9.97 -14.82 3.42
CA VAL A 227 -11.30 -14.51 2.91
C VAL A 227 -12.20 -13.99 4.02
N PHE A 228 -12.86 -12.86 3.76
CA PHE A 228 -14.06 -12.43 4.47
C PHE A 228 -15.28 -12.80 3.64
N TRP A 229 -15.93 -13.89 4.06
CA TRP A 229 -17.08 -14.45 3.38
C TRP A 229 -18.34 -13.71 3.83
N LEU A 230 -18.96 -12.97 2.91
CA LEU A 230 -20.17 -12.20 3.16
C LEU A 230 -21.40 -13.11 3.10
N ASP A 231 -22.12 -13.25 4.21
CA ASP A 231 -23.36 -14.03 4.21
C ASP A 231 -24.48 -13.26 3.49
N ARG A 232 -25.13 -13.92 2.53
CA ARG A 232 -26.21 -13.35 1.72
C ARG A 232 -27.46 -14.21 1.86
N GLU A 233 -28.52 -13.68 2.46
CA GLU A 233 -29.75 -14.46 2.67
C GLU A 233 -30.35 -14.96 1.33
N LYS A 234 -30.28 -14.13 0.27
CA LYS A 234 -30.76 -14.54 -1.07
C LYS A 234 -29.97 -15.71 -1.69
N TYR A 235 -28.73 -15.92 -1.28
CA TYR A 235 -27.85 -16.97 -1.81
C TYR A 235 -27.50 -18.07 -0.81
N LYS A 236 -28.19 -18.11 0.33
CA LYS A 236 -27.99 -19.10 1.39
C LYS A 236 -27.99 -20.55 0.90
N ARG A 237 -28.79 -20.86 -0.13
CA ARG A 237 -28.83 -22.20 -0.76
C ARG A 237 -27.53 -22.58 -1.49
N PHE A 238 -26.76 -21.60 -1.95
CA PHE A 238 -25.49 -21.78 -2.66
C PHE A 238 -24.30 -21.72 -1.71
N GLN A 239 -24.38 -20.89 -0.65
CA GLN A 239 -23.34 -20.72 0.38
C GLN A 239 -23.25 -21.90 1.36
N THR A 240 -22.98 -23.08 0.80
CA THR A 240 -22.87 -24.36 1.50
C THR A 240 -21.45 -24.59 2.04
N GLU A 241 -21.32 -25.51 3.01
CA GLU A 241 -20.00 -25.95 3.50
C GLU A 241 -19.15 -26.58 2.39
N ALA A 242 -19.79 -27.28 1.45
CA ALA A 242 -19.10 -27.86 0.29
C ALA A 242 -18.48 -26.77 -0.61
N LEU A 243 -19.21 -25.68 -0.86
CA LEU A 243 -18.66 -24.54 -1.61
C LEU A 243 -17.49 -23.89 -0.85
N ALA A 244 -17.59 -23.78 0.47
CA ALA A 244 -16.49 -23.27 1.28
C ALA A 244 -15.25 -24.14 1.18
N SER A 245 -15.40 -25.46 1.32
CA SER A 245 -14.31 -26.42 1.15
C SER A 245 -13.66 -26.31 -0.23
N SER A 246 -14.45 -26.22 -1.31
CA SER A 246 -13.89 -26.08 -2.67
C SER A 246 -13.06 -24.81 -2.83
N TRP A 247 -13.46 -23.70 -2.21
CA TRP A 247 -12.66 -22.48 -2.21
C TRP A 247 -11.41 -22.58 -1.33
N GLU A 248 -11.51 -23.19 -0.15
CA GLU A 248 -10.35 -23.43 0.72
C GLU A 248 -9.30 -24.29 0.00
N ASP A 249 -9.72 -25.39 -0.62
CA ASP A 249 -8.86 -26.29 -1.38
C ASP A 249 -8.20 -25.55 -2.56
N TYR A 250 -8.99 -24.79 -3.32
CA TYR A 250 -8.48 -24.01 -4.45
C TYR A 250 -7.45 -22.95 -3.98
N LEU A 251 -7.79 -22.13 -2.98
CA LEU A 251 -6.92 -21.06 -2.46
C LEU A 251 -5.65 -21.61 -1.81
N ALA A 252 -5.75 -22.73 -1.08
CA ALA A 252 -4.60 -23.42 -0.50
C ALA A 252 -3.66 -24.00 -1.56
N SER A 253 -4.19 -24.39 -2.73
CA SER A 253 -3.37 -24.90 -3.83
C SER A 253 -2.56 -23.81 -4.54
N ILE A 254 -3.04 -22.56 -4.54
CA ILE A 254 -2.44 -21.44 -5.28
C ILE A 254 -1.69 -20.42 -4.42
N SER A 255 -1.88 -20.40 -3.10
CA SER A 255 -1.38 -19.36 -2.19
C SER A 255 -0.99 -19.91 -0.81
N ARG A 256 -0.46 -19.06 0.07
CA ARG A 256 -0.33 -19.36 1.52
C ARG A 256 -1.65 -19.02 2.19
N PHE A 257 -2.65 -19.86 1.98
CA PHE A 257 -4.00 -19.63 2.50
C PHE A 257 -4.04 -19.70 4.03
N GLU A 258 -4.70 -18.72 4.66
CA GLU A 258 -4.80 -18.59 6.12
C GLU A 258 -6.14 -19.10 6.64
N GLN A 259 -7.25 -18.46 6.25
CA GLN A 259 -8.60 -18.82 6.73
C GLN A 259 -9.71 -18.18 5.90
N ILE A 260 -10.91 -18.76 6.01
CA ILE A 260 -12.19 -18.10 5.71
C ILE A 260 -12.83 -17.64 7.03
N GLU A 261 -13.21 -16.38 7.10
CA GLU A 261 -13.98 -15.81 8.21
C GLU A 261 -15.34 -15.33 7.69
N ARG A 262 -16.43 -15.83 8.28
CA ARG A 262 -17.80 -15.46 7.85
C ARG A 262 -18.23 -14.14 8.50
N VAL A 263 -18.66 -13.21 7.66
CA VAL A 263 -19.20 -11.91 8.05
C VAL A 263 -20.71 -11.91 7.87
N ARG A 264 -21.42 -12.10 8.98
CA ARG A 264 -22.88 -12.13 9.03
C ARG A 264 -23.47 -10.74 8.87
N ASN A 265 -24.71 -10.69 8.41
CA ASN A 265 -25.56 -9.49 8.45
C ASN A 265 -25.92 -9.10 9.89
#